data_AF-A0A9D1SPZ9-F1
#
_entry.id   AF-A0A9D1SPZ9-F1
#
_cell.length_a   1.000
_cell.length_b   1.000
_cell.length_c   1.000
_cell.angle_alpha   90.00
_cell.angle_beta   90.00
_cell.angle_gamma   90.00
#
_symmetry.space_group_name_H-M   'P 1'
#
loop_
_entity.id
_entity.type
_entity.pdbx_description
1 polymer ?
#
loop_
_entity_poly.entity_id
_entity_poly.type
_entity_poly.pdbx_seq_one_letter_code
_entity_poly.pdbx_strand_id
1 'polypeptide(L)'
;DDPNDVYGVPCFFDAFFQGLINLGNELLVFQSKKFFLNFEKHDDLLKAKIKEIKEFNPDLILLFNNSFCDISQEFDCPIIIYEVDSPLYYQNKKSLLKNKDRYKFFVPQTDTIKFLQDEWKINKKNILYTPFFSSVKAVDIPFTTNISFIGTKFTQGCYQFTINKFMSSTPNESEIEEFKNVLEYYATQPFLTKEEIIANLSIKSNKVIRYVNPDILIWEISDTKRVRTLATVADLGLKIYGTPNWYRDMPYEPDLTFSYMNKYVYSLKHNQDIYNSSRIGININHLQAKSGFAWRVCDIMASNACLVTEYKPDIEKLFPKLQIPFFTNRFEAREQCIKLLKNENQRKDIVMSCQNVINENYRFKHLISKIEHYLNLNLHNEQVGSIKYLDTPQFAKSPEYKPQCSLKNKMRLNIYKYLKRKLEDNSLI
;
A
#
# COMPACT_ATOMS: atom_id res chain seq x y z
N ASP A 1 -4.94 -20.19 8.69
CA ASP A 1 -5.31 -18.78 8.45
C ASP A 1 -6.78 -18.68 8.07
N ASP A 2 -7.57 -18.07 8.96
CA ASP A 2 -9.01 -17.90 8.82
C ASP A 2 -9.30 -16.56 8.10
N PRO A 3 -10.09 -16.52 7.00
CA PRO A 3 -10.52 -15.27 6.40
C PRO A 3 -11.41 -14.41 7.33
N ASN A 4 -11.89 -14.99 8.43
CA ASN A 4 -12.62 -14.29 9.48
C ASN A 4 -11.73 -13.85 10.65
N ASP A 5 -10.42 -14.08 10.59
CA ASP A 5 -9.51 -13.62 11.63
C ASP A 5 -9.64 -12.10 11.78
N VAL A 6 -10.23 -11.70 12.90
CA VAL A 6 -10.47 -10.29 13.20
C VAL A 6 -9.16 -9.54 13.48
N TYR A 7 -8.08 -10.28 13.78
CA TYR A 7 -6.73 -9.80 14.05
C TYR A 7 -5.76 -9.95 12.87
N GLY A 8 -6.24 -10.44 11.72
CA GLY A 8 -5.43 -10.59 10.52
C GLY A 8 -4.93 -9.24 10.00
N VAL A 9 -3.62 -9.07 9.94
CA VAL A 9 -2.95 -7.86 9.42
C VAL A 9 -2.08 -8.18 8.18
N PRO A 10 -1.81 -7.20 7.31
CA PRO A 10 -0.85 -7.39 6.21
C PRO A 10 0.53 -7.83 6.69
N CYS A 11 1.22 -8.60 5.84
CA CYS A 11 2.51 -9.26 6.10
C CYS A 11 3.57 -8.36 6.75
N PHE A 12 3.62 -7.08 6.38
CA PHE A 12 4.56 -6.14 6.98
C PHE A 12 4.33 -5.97 8.48
N PHE A 13 3.08 -5.79 8.91
CA PHE A 13 2.73 -5.64 10.33
C PHE A 13 2.88 -6.94 11.09
N ASP A 14 2.45 -8.06 10.50
CA ASP A 14 2.63 -9.40 11.07
C ASP A 14 4.13 -9.67 11.32
N ALA A 15 4.98 -9.43 10.32
CA ALA A 15 6.43 -9.54 10.45
C ALA A 15 7.03 -8.60 11.50
N PHE A 16 6.48 -7.40 11.66
CA PHE A 16 6.92 -6.43 12.67
C PHE A 16 6.56 -6.90 14.09
N PHE A 17 5.32 -7.35 14.30
CA PHE A 17 4.84 -7.84 15.59
C PHE A 17 5.60 -9.08 16.02
N GLN A 18 5.72 -10.09 15.14
CA GLN A 18 6.50 -11.29 15.40
C GLN A 18 7.97 -10.95 15.69
N GLY A 19 8.51 -9.97 14.96
CA GLY A 19 9.85 -9.46 15.22
C GLY A 19 10.03 -8.96 16.65
N LEU A 20 9.15 -8.08 17.13
CA LEU A 20 9.22 -7.53 18.49
C LEU A 20 8.96 -8.59 19.57
N ILE A 21 8.00 -9.49 19.35
CA ILE A 21 7.68 -10.60 20.27
C ILE A 21 8.91 -11.52 20.44
N ASN A 22 9.59 -11.85 19.34
CA ASN A 22 10.80 -12.67 19.38
C ASN A 22 11.99 -11.99 20.09
N LEU A 23 11.95 -10.66 20.22
CA LEU A 23 12.90 -9.91 21.03
C LEU A 23 12.45 -9.74 22.49
N GLY A 24 11.31 -10.33 22.86
CA GLY A 24 10.82 -10.30 24.23
C GLY A 24 9.98 -9.10 24.62
N ASN A 25 9.36 -8.43 23.66
CA ASN A 25 8.52 -7.27 23.93
C ASN A 25 7.06 -7.68 24.13
N GLU A 26 6.43 -7.09 25.15
CA GLU A 26 4.99 -7.12 25.32
C GLU A 26 4.34 -6.09 24.39
N LEU A 27 3.33 -6.51 23.63
CA LEU A 27 2.67 -5.65 22.65
C LEU A 27 1.20 -5.43 23.02
N LEU A 28 0.78 -4.17 23.07
CA LEU A 28 -0.61 -3.78 23.06
C LEU A 28 -0.98 -3.20 21.68
N VAL A 29 -1.79 -3.93 20.91
CA VAL A 29 -2.11 -3.58 19.53
C VAL A 29 -3.54 -3.05 19.41
N PHE A 30 -3.66 -1.80 18.96
CA PHE A 30 -4.90 -1.25 18.46
C PHE A 30 -4.91 -1.27 16.93
N GLN A 31 -5.96 -1.82 16.34
CA GLN A 31 -6.14 -1.83 14.89
C GLN A 31 -7.58 -1.50 14.52
N SER A 32 -7.76 -0.72 13.45
CA SER A 32 -9.07 -0.42 12.88
C SER A 32 -9.18 -1.06 11.50
N LYS A 33 -10.27 -1.81 11.24
CA LYS A 33 -10.59 -2.32 9.90
C LYS A 33 -10.94 -1.19 8.90
N LYS A 34 -11.08 0.06 9.36
CA LYS A 34 -11.37 1.23 8.53
C LYS A 34 -10.09 2.03 8.30
N PHE A 35 -9.69 2.13 7.03
CA PHE A 35 -8.48 2.84 6.56
C PHE A 35 -8.53 4.37 6.81
N PHE A 36 -9.71 4.96 7.03
CA PHE A 36 -9.91 6.40 7.27
C PHE A 36 -10.90 6.66 8.41
N LEU A 37 -10.62 6.11 9.59
CA LEU A 37 -11.43 6.44 10.75
C LEU A 37 -11.04 7.83 11.27
N ASN A 38 -11.98 8.78 11.26
CA ASN A 38 -11.76 10.06 11.90
C ASN A 38 -11.92 9.90 13.42
N PHE A 39 -10.81 9.71 14.10
CA PHE A 39 -10.77 9.54 15.55
C PHE A 39 -11.21 10.80 16.30
N GLU A 40 -10.98 12.01 15.78
CA GLU A 40 -11.37 13.29 16.42
C GLU A 40 -12.90 13.44 16.62
N LYS A 41 -13.71 12.54 16.05
CA LYS A 41 -15.18 12.52 16.23
C LYS A 41 -15.67 11.53 17.30
N HIS A 42 -14.77 10.85 18.01
CA HIS A 42 -15.09 9.71 18.90
C HIS A 42 -14.49 9.84 20.31
N ASP A 43 -14.70 10.99 20.97
CA ASP A 43 -14.06 11.37 22.24
C ASP A 43 -14.15 10.34 23.38
N ASP A 44 -15.34 9.84 23.71
CA ASP A 44 -15.51 8.97 24.90
C ASP A 44 -14.87 7.59 24.71
N LEU A 45 -14.96 7.05 23.49
CA LEU A 45 -14.29 5.81 23.13
C LEU A 45 -12.76 5.96 23.19
N LEU A 46 -12.26 7.08 22.67
CA LEU A 46 -10.83 7.37 22.70
C LEU A 46 -10.30 7.51 24.12
N LYS A 47 -11.03 8.19 25.01
CA LYS A 47 -10.67 8.30 26.44
C LYS A 47 -10.55 6.94 27.10
N ALA A 48 -11.48 6.02 26.84
CA ALA A 48 -11.41 4.65 27.36
C ALA A 48 -10.15 3.92 26.85
N LYS A 49 -9.83 4.04 25.56
CA LYS A 49 -8.63 3.42 24.98
C LYS A 49 -7.34 4.05 25.49
N ILE A 50 -7.28 5.36 25.66
CA ILE A 50 -6.14 6.04 26.28
C ILE A 50 -5.92 5.53 27.71
N LYS A 51 -6.99 5.29 28.49
CA LYS A 51 -6.88 4.70 29.83
C LYS A 51 -6.25 3.31 29.79
N GLU A 52 -6.72 2.42 28.91
CA GLU A 52 -6.14 1.08 28.75
C GLU A 52 -4.65 1.13 28.33
N ILE A 53 -4.29 2.07 27.44
CA ILE A 53 -2.88 2.26 27.04
C ILE A 53 -2.05 2.80 28.21
N LYS A 54 -2.59 3.70 29.05
CA LYS A 54 -1.90 4.18 30.27
C LYS A 54 -1.69 3.06 31.29
N GLU A 55 -2.67 2.18 31.47
CA GLU A 55 -2.55 1.00 32.35
C GLU A 55 -1.49 0.02 31.85
N PHE A 56 -1.30 -0.08 30.53
CA PHE A 56 -0.22 -0.87 29.92
C PHE A 56 1.18 -0.25 30.13
N ASN A 57 1.26 1.06 30.36
CA ASN A 57 2.50 1.79 30.65
C ASN A 57 3.62 1.55 29.61
N PRO A 58 3.43 1.98 28.34
CA PRO A 58 4.35 1.66 27.25
C PRO A 58 5.70 2.39 27.36
N ASP A 59 6.79 1.69 27.06
CA ASP A 59 8.13 2.28 26.87
C ASP A 59 8.29 2.93 25.48
N LEU A 60 7.44 2.56 24.53
CA LEU A 60 7.44 3.05 23.15
C LEU A 60 6.06 2.95 22.53
N ILE A 61 5.65 3.97 21.78
CA ILE A 61 4.40 3.96 21.00
C ILE A 61 4.70 4.07 19.51
N LEU A 62 4.11 3.17 18.71
CA LEU A 62 4.21 3.14 17.25
C LEU A 62 2.84 3.47 16.61
N LEU A 63 2.80 4.56 15.84
CA LEU A 63 1.62 5.00 15.08
C LEU A 63 1.88 4.85 13.58
N PHE A 64 1.35 3.79 12.97
CA PHE A 64 1.48 3.60 11.53
C PHE A 64 0.61 4.62 10.76
N ASN A 65 1.25 5.43 9.91
CA ASN A 65 0.63 6.57 9.20
C ASN A 65 -0.21 7.49 10.11
N ASN A 66 0.20 7.66 11.38
CA ASN A 66 -0.54 8.44 12.37
C ASN A 66 -2.04 8.06 12.49
N SER A 67 -2.38 6.77 12.27
CA SER A 67 -3.77 6.29 12.25
C SER A 67 -4.35 6.10 13.67
N PHE A 68 -4.28 7.14 14.49
CA PHE A 68 -4.84 7.19 15.84
C PHE A 68 -5.10 8.64 16.26
N CYS A 69 -5.76 8.87 17.41
CA CYS A 69 -5.93 10.22 17.95
C CYS A 69 -4.59 10.83 18.40
N ASP A 70 -4.57 12.15 18.59
CA ASP A 70 -3.41 12.85 19.13
C ASP A 70 -3.20 12.46 20.60
N ILE A 71 -2.05 11.87 20.88
CA ILE A 71 -1.63 11.40 22.21
C ILE A 71 -0.36 12.11 22.69
N SER A 72 0.02 13.20 22.03
CA SER A 72 1.29 13.91 22.27
C SER A 72 1.49 14.37 23.72
N GLN A 73 0.39 14.65 24.44
CA GLN A 73 0.40 15.12 25.83
C GLN A 73 0.03 14.03 26.84
N GLU A 74 -0.25 12.81 26.39
CA GLU A 74 -0.79 11.73 27.24
C GLU A 74 0.29 10.78 27.77
N PHE A 75 1.48 10.78 27.15
CA PHE A 75 2.58 9.86 27.45
C PHE A 75 3.92 10.58 27.39
N ASP A 76 4.89 10.12 28.17
CA ASP A 76 6.27 10.65 28.19
C ASP A 76 7.24 9.82 27.31
N CYS A 77 6.90 8.56 27.02
CA CYS A 77 7.72 7.66 26.20
C CYS A 77 7.87 8.16 24.75
N PRO A 78 8.88 7.74 23.98
CA PRO A 78 8.97 8.13 22.57
C PRO A 78 7.73 7.69 21.77
N ILE A 79 7.24 8.58 20.90
CA ILE A 79 6.10 8.32 20.02
C ILE A 79 6.58 8.42 18.59
N ILE A 80 6.52 7.30 17.86
CA ILE A 80 6.95 7.20 16.48
C ILE A 80 5.74 7.22 15.57
N ILE A 81 5.80 8.06 14.53
CA ILE A 81 4.98 7.92 13.34
C ILE A 81 5.78 7.11 12.34
N TYR A 82 5.36 5.88 12.12
CA TYR A 82 6.01 4.95 11.20
C TYR A 82 5.29 4.99 9.86
N GLU A 83 5.98 5.47 8.83
CA GLU A 83 5.43 5.54 7.49
C GLU A 83 5.40 4.17 6.82
N VAL A 84 4.21 3.81 6.36
CA VAL A 84 3.96 2.58 5.59
C VAL A 84 3.48 2.94 4.18
N ASP A 85 2.84 4.10 4.04
CA ASP A 85 2.27 4.61 2.78
C ASP A 85 2.99 5.88 2.30
N SER A 86 2.63 7.04 2.88
CA SER A 86 3.27 8.35 2.66
C SER A 86 2.64 9.41 3.58
N PRO A 87 3.20 10.62 3.69
CA PRO A 87 2.60 11.71 4.48
C PRO A 87 1.21 12.14 3.98
N LEU A 88 0.85 11.78 2.74
CA LEU A 88 -0.48 12.01 2.20
C LEU A 88 -1.56 11.31 3.03
N TYR A 89 -1.27 10.12 3.54
CA TYR A 89 -2.23 9.29 4.27
C TYR A 89 -2.12 9.43 5.78
N TYR A 90 -1.28 10.34 6.28
CA TYR A 90 -1.25 10.62 7.70
C TYR A 90 -2.60 11.18 8.14
N GLN A 91 -3.20 10.54 9.13
CA GLN A 91 -4.47 11.02 9.70
C GLN A 91 -4.24 12.17 10.67
N ASN A 92 -5.29 12.92 10.99
CA ASN A 92 -5.29 13.98 12.00
C ASN A 92 -4.15 15.01 11.79
N LYS A 93 -3.90 15.40 10.53
CA LYS A 93 -2.78 16.27 10.15
C LYS A 93 -2.75 17.58 10.92
N LYS A 94 -3.91 18.16 11.24
CA LYS A 94 -3.99 19.43 11.97
C LYS A 94 -3.39 19.33 13.38
N SER A 95 -3.80 18.34 14.15
CA SER A 95 -3.27 18.10 15.50
C SER A 95 -1.82 17.60 15.45
N LEU A 96 -1.49 16.71 14.51
CA LEU A 96 -0.11 16.30 14.25
C LEU A 96 0.82 17.49 14.01
N LEU A 97 0.47 18.40 13.10
CA LEU A 97 1.29 19.57 12.77
C LEU A 97 1.42 20.56 13.93
N LYS A 98 0.39 20.67 14.79
CA LYS A 98 0.45 21.49 16.00
C LYS A 98 1.47 20.94 17.00
N ASN A 99 1.56 19.62 17.14
CA ASN A 99 2.36 18.94 18.15
C ASN A 99 3.57 18.20 17.57
N LYS A 100 4.00 18.56 16.37
CA LYS A 100 4.95 17.80 15.54
C LYS A 100 6.31 17.53 16.19
N ASP A 101 6.75 18.40 17.10
CA ASP A 101 8.03 18.27 17.80
C ASP A 101 8.06 17.13 18.81
N ARG A 102 6.89 16.65 19.25
CA ARG A 102 6.74 15.52 20.16
C ARG A 102 6.99 14.16 19.48
N TYR A 103 6.83 14.11 18.17
CA TYR A 103 6.85 12.89 17.38
C TYR A 103 8.22 12.65 16.73
N LYS A 104 8.56 11.37 16.56
CA LYS A 104 9.66 10.91 15.69
C LYS A 104 9.06 10.32 14.42
N PHE A 105 9.61 10.65 13.26
CA PHE A 105 9.11 10.23 11.94
C PHE A 105 10.06 9.20 11.34
N PHE A 106 9.60 7.96 11.22
CA PHE A 106 10.38 6.87 10.63
C PHE A 106 9.88 6.65 9.21
N VAL A 107 10.72 6.96 8.23
CA VAL A 107 10.29 7.11 6.84
C VAL A 107 11.13 6.25 5.89
N PRO A 108 10.51 5.53 4.94
CA PRO A 108 11.20 4.60 4.05
C PRO A 108 11.71 5.24 2.75
N GLN A 109 11.44 6.52 2.50
CA GLN A 109 11.78 7.18 1.23
C GLN A 109 12.38 8.57 1.43
N THR A 110 13.37 8.91 0.59
CA THR A 110 14.13 10.16 0.72
C THR A 110 13.33 11.41 0.36
N ASP A 111 12.35 11.31 -0.56
CA ASP A 111 11.47 12.44 -0.86
C ASP A 111 10.50 12.77 0.27
N THR A 112 10.11 11.79 1.10
CA THR A 112 9.36 12.07 2.33
C THR A 112 10.21 12.91 3.30
N ILE A 113 11.50 12.60 3.44
CA ILE A 113 12.40 13.38 4.32
C ILE A 113 12.39 14.85 3.90
N LYS A 114 12.58 15.12 2.61
CA LYS A 114 12.53 16.48 2.05
C LYS A 114 11.17 17.12 2.32
N PHE A 115 10.08 16.44 2.00
CA PHE A 115 8.73 16.94 2.22
C PHE A 115 8.47 17.32 3.70
N LEU A 116 8.85 16.45 4.64
CA LEU A 116 8.67 16.73 6.07
C LEU A 116 9.51 17.93 6.53
N GLN A 117 10.73 18.11 6.01
CA GLN A 117 11.58 19.25 6.34
C GLN A 117 11.11 20.56 5.68
N ASP A 118 10.77 20.51 4.40
CA ASP A 118 10.51 21.68 3.58
C ASP A 118 9.07 22.17 3.74
N GLU A 119 8.08 21.26 3.71
CA GLU A 119 6.67 21.64 3.81
C GLU A 119 6.19 21.70 5.26
N TRP A 120 6.53 20.68 6.05
CA TRP A 120 6.02 20.57 7.42
C TRP A 120 6.95 21.17 8.47
N LYS A 121 8.15 21.61 8.06
CA LYS A 121 9.18 22.20 8.93
C LYS A 121 9.51 21.31 10.13
N ILE A 122 9.60 19.99 9.89
CA ILE A 122 10.02 19.00 10.89
C ILE A 122 11.53 19.07 11.05
N ASN A 123 12.00 19.11 12.31
CA ASN A 123 13.43 19.11 12.59
C ASN A 123 14.06 17.77 12.14
N LYS A 124 15.21 17.84 11.46
CA LYS A 124 15.97 16.65 11.00
C LYS A 124 16.24 15.65 12.14
N LYS A 125 16.48 16.11 13.37
CA LYS A 125 16.70 15.25 14.55
C LYS A 125 15.48 14.41 14.98
N ASN A 126 14.33 14.71 14.38
CA ASN A 126 13.07 13.99 14.59
C ASN A 126 12.76 13.05 13.42
N ILE A 127 13.59 12.99 12.38
CA ILE A 127 13.37 12.13 11.20
C ILE A 127 14.45 11.05 11.15
N LEU A 128 14.04 9.78 11.11
CA LEU A 128 14.90 8.65 10.87
C LEU A 128 14.56 8.00 9.53
N TYR A 129 15.56 7.84 8.67
CA TYR A 129 15.40 7.07 7.44
C TYR A 129 15.46 5.58 7.75
N THR A 130 14.35 4.89 7.54
CA THR A 130 14.17 3.45 7.83
C THR A 130 13.73 2.71 6.57
N PRO A 131 14.67 2.24 5.74
CA PRO A 131 14.35 1.34 4.63
C PRO A 131 13.54 0.15 5.10
N PHE A 132 12.73 -0.42 4.19
CA PHE A 132 11.98 -1.62 4.50
C PHE A 132 12.91 -2.80 4.82
N PHE A 133 12.46 -3.66 5.74
CA PHE A 133 13.09 -4.93 6.08
C PHE A 133 12.25 -6.07 5.51
N SER A 134 12.78 -7.30 5.56
CA SER A 134 12.01 -8.50 5.28
C SER A 134 12.23 -9.61 6.31
N SER A 135 11.12 -10.24 6.71
CA SER A 135 11.10 -11.49 7.47
C SER A 135 10.86 -12.72 6.60
N VAL A 136 10.58 -12.55 5.30
CA VAL A 136 10.47 -13.67 4.34
C VAL A 136 11.81 -14.38 4.22
N LYS A 137 11.80 -15.71 4.27
CA LYS A 137 12.98 -16.55 4.07
C LYS A 137 12.87 -17.30 2.76
N ALA A 138 14.01 -17.49 2.11
CA ALA A 138 14.14 -18.46 1.03
C ALA A 138 13.88 -19.87 1.60
N VAL A 139 12.94 -20.59 0.98
CA VAL A 139 12.60 -21.96 1.37
C VAL A 139 12.55 -22.80 0.11
N ASP A 140 13.17 -23.97 0.14
CA ASP A 140 13.17 -24.87 -1.01
C ASP A 140 11.78 -25.51 -1.20
N ILE A 141 11.03 -24.96 -2.16
CA ILE A 141 9.72 -25.47 -2.57
C ILE A 141 9.62 -25.42 -4.10
N PRO A 142 8.81 -26.31 -4.72
CA PRO A 142 8.66 -26.32 -6.18
C PRO A 142 8.12 -25.01 -6.74
N PHE A 143 8.68 -24.56 -7.86
CA PHE A 143 8.10 -23.46 -8.63
C PHE A 143 6.80 -23.92 -9.29
N THR A 144 5.68 -23.30 -8.92
CA THR A 144 4.33 -23.58 -9.46
C THR A 144 3.74 -22.38 -10.21
N THR A 145 4.46 -21.27 -10.24
CA THR A 145 4.00 -19.99 -10.78
C THR A 145 5.13 -19.33 -11.56
N ASN A 146 4.87 -18.86 -12.78
CA ASN A 146 5.87 -18.14 -13.56
C ASN A 146 6.05 -16.73 -13.00
N ILE A 147 4.96 -15.96 -12.92
CA ILE A 147 4.97 -14.58 -12.44
C ILE A 147 3.92 -14.45 -11.34
N SER A 148 4.29 -13.95 -10.17
CA SER A 148 3.33 -13.58 -9.14
C SER A 148 3.32 -12.08 -8.89
N PHE A 149 2.12 -11.56 -8.64
CA PHE A 149 1.89 -10.22 -8.13
C PHE A 149 1.02 -10.31 -6.87
N ILE A 150 1.47 -9.70 -5.78
CA ILE A 150 0.66 -9.54 -4.56
C ILE A 150 0.36 -8.06 -4.40
N GLY A 151 -0.92 -7.67 -4.42
CA GLY A 151 -1.31 -6.28 -4.23
C GLY A 151 -2.78 -5.97 -4.47
N THR A 152 -3.16 -4.77 -4.07
CA THR A 152 -4.55 -4.28 -4.16
C THR A 152 -4.83 -3.65 -5.52
N LYS A 153 -6.06 -3.83 -6.00
CA LYS A 153 -6.64 -2.97 -7.03
C LYS A 153 -7.41 -1.84 -6.35
N PHE A 154 -6.97 -0.60 -6.59
CA PHE A 154 -7.36 0.56 -5.77
C PHE A 154 -8.73 1.13 -6.14
N THR A 155 -9.13 1.05 -7.40
CA THR A 155 -10.41 1.62 -7.86
C THR A 155 -11.52 0.57 -7.85
N GLN A 156 -12.76 0.98 -7.56
CA GLN A 156 -13.97 0.16 -7.66
C GLN A 156 -14.92 0.74 -8.71
N GLY A 157 -15.21 -0.01 -9.77
CA GLY A 157 -16.10 0.39 -10.86
C GLY A 157 -15.62 1.57 -11.73
N CYS A 158 -15.72 1.41 -13.05
CA CYS A 158 -15.30 2.41 -14.04
C CYS A 158 -16.02 3.78 -13.91
N TYR A 159 -17.25 3.82 -13.39
CA TYR A 159 -18.02 5.08 -13.25
C TYR A 159 -17.50 6.01 -12.16
N GLN A 160 -16.60 5.54 -11.29
CA GLN A 160 -16.02 6.37 -10.26
C GLN A 160 -14.83 7.20 -10.76
N PHE A 161 -14.27 6.84 -11.92
CA PHE A 161 -13.10 7.50 -12.50
C PHE A 161 -13.40 8.96 -12.86
N THR A 162 -12.51 9.82 -12.42
CA THR A 162 -12.49 11.26 -12.61
C THR A 162 -12.42 11.58 -14.08
N ILE A 163 -11.58 10.86 -14.84
CA ILE A 163 -11.49 10.99 -16.30
C ILE A 163 -12.85 10.71 -16.96
N ASN A 164 -13.54 9.65 -16.55
CA ASN A 164 -14.85 9.30 -17.15
C ASN A 164 -15.92 10.36 -16.83
N LYS A 165 -15.92 10.89 -15.60
CA LYS A 165 -16.82 11.98 -15.21
C LYS A 165 -16.48 13.29 -15.93
N PHE A 166 -15.21 13.57 -16.13
CA PHE A 166 -14.73 14.72 -16.89
C PHE A 166 -15.15 14.61 -18.35
N MET A 167 -14.91 13.48 -19.02
CA MET A 167 -15.33 13.26 -20.41
C MET A 167 -16.86 13.29 -20.57
N SER A 168 -17.61 12.78 -19.57
CA SER A 168 -19.07 12.85 -19.56
C SER A 168 -19.61 14.29 -19.43
N SER A 169 -18.78 15.25 -19.02
CA SER A 169 -19.13 16.68 -18.98
C SER A 169 -18.90 17.40 -20.31
N THR A 170 -18.64 16.64 -21.39
CA THR A 170 -18.40 17.12 -22.76
C THR A 170 -17.37 18.26 -22.79
N PRO A 171 -16.10 17.98 -22.43
CA PRO A 171 -15.03 18.96 -22.51
C PRO A 171 -14.67 19.26 -23.97
N ASN A 172 -14.23 20.48 -24.24
CA ASN A 172 -13.66 20.83 -25.55
C ASN A 172 -12.18 20.38 -25.64
N GLU A 173 -11.56 20.48 -26.81
CA GLU A 173 -10.18 20.02 -27.05
C GLU A 173 -9.15 20.70 -26.12
N SER A 174 -9.28 22.01 -25.88
CA SER A 174 -8.39 22.74 -24.98
C SER A 174 -8.52 22.25 -23.54
N GLU A 175 -9.75 21.97 -23.07
CA GLU A 175 -9.99 21.42 -21.73
C GLU A 175 -9.44 20.00 -21.60
N ILE A 176 -9.56 19.19 -22.65
CA ILE A 176 -8.98 17.83 -22.69
C ILE A 176 -7.47 17.91 -22.55
N GLU A 177 -6.81 18.79 -23.28
CA GLU A 177 -5.35 18.93 -23.24
C GLU A 177 -4.87 19.45 -21.87
N GLU A 178 -5.57 20.44 -21.32
CA GLU A 178 -5.31 20.95 -19.98
C GLU A 178 -5.46 19.84 -18.91
N PHE A 179 -6.47 18.98 -19.02
CA PHE A 179 -6.66 17.85 -18.11
C PHE A 179 -5.59 16.75 -18.30
N LYS A 180 -5.10 16.50 -19.52
CA LYS A 180 -3.95 15.59 -19.73
C LYS A 180 -2.70 16.12 -19.05
N ASN A 181 -2.41 17.42 -19.17
CA ASN A 181 -1.29 18.06 -18.49
C ASN A 181 -1.40 17.90 -16.97
N VAL A 182 -2.61 17.99 -16.39
CA VAL A 182 -2.84 17.66 -14.97
C VAL A 182 -2.42 16.24 -14.64
N LEU A 183 -2.86 15.25 -15.43
CA LEU A 183 -2.56 13.84 -15.18
C LEU A 183 -1.05 13.57 -15.25
N GLU A 184 -0.38 14.09 -16.27
CA GLU A 184 1.07 13.93 -16.46
C GLU A 184 1.88 14.61 -15.37
N TYR A 185 1.54 15.86 -15.05
CA TYR A 185 2.21 16.62 -14.01
C TYR A 185 2.06 15.96 -12.64
N TYR A 186 0.83 15.60 -12.26
CA TYR A 186 0.55 14.96 -10.98
C TYR A 186 1.17 13.56 -10.86
N ALA A 187 1.31 12.82 -11.98
CA ALA A 187 2.04 11.56 -12.00
C ALA A 187 3.53 11.70 -11.59
N THR A 188 4.11 12.89 -11.72
CA THR A 188 5.50 13.16 -11.29
C THR A 188 5.58 13.89 -9.94
N GLN A 189 4.52 14.61 -9.55
CA GLN A 189 4.45 15.39 -8.31
C GLN A 189 3.21 15.00 -7.47
N PRO A 190 3.15 13.76 -6.94
CA PRO A 190 1.96 13.24 -6.26
C PRO A 190 1.70 13.85 -4.88
N PHE A 191 2.62 14.66 -4.36
CA PHE A 191 2.47 15.31 -3.05
C PHE A 191 1.80 16.68 -3.11
N LEU A 192 1.54 17.20 -4.31
CA LEU A 192 0.93 18.51 -4.49
C LEU A 192 -0.56 18.51 -4.15
N THR A 193 -0.99 19.60 -3.53
CA THR A 193 -2.39 19.95 -3.32
C THR A 193 -3.06 20.33 -4.63
N LYS A 194 -4.40 20.40 -4.59
CA LYS A 194 -5.19 20.82 -5.75
C LYS A 194 -4.82 22.24 -6.18
N GLU A 195 -4.67 23.13 -5.21
CA GLU A 195 -4.36 24.54 -5.40
C GLU A 195 -2.99 24.73 -6.04
N GLU A 196 -1.98 23.98 -5.60
CA GLU A 196 -0.64 23.99 -6.20
C GLU A 196 -0.64 23.47 -7.63
N ILE A 197 -1.38 22.40 -7.93
CA ILE A 197 -1.50 21.88 -9.31
C ILE A 197 -2.13 22.94 -10.23
N ILE A 198 -3.22 23.58 -9.78
CA ILE A 198 -3.89 24.64 -10.54
C ILE A 198 -2.96 25.82 -10.79
N ALA A 199 -2.24 26.26 -9.77
CA ALA A 199 -1.30 27.37 -9.87
C ALA A 199 -0.12 27.04 -10.80
N ASN A 200 0.53 25.89 -10.60
CA ASN A 200 1.74 25.51 -11.34
C ASN A 200 1.48 25.25 -12.83
N LEU A 201 0.29 24.75 -13.17
CA LEU A 201 -0.13 24.54 -14.56
C LEU A 201 -0.90 25.72 -15.15
N SER A 202 -1.12 26.78 -14.37
CA SER A 202 -1.90 27.96 -14.77
C SER A 202 -3.27 27.59 -15.36
N ILE A 203 -3.98 26.67 -14.69
CA ILE A 203 -5.24 26.11 -15.17
C ILE A 203 -6.32 27.21 -15.16
N LYS A 204 -6.95 27.44 -16.31
CA LYS A 204 -7.98 28.48 -16.50
C LYS A 204 -9.39 27.91 -16.60
N SER A 205 -9.55 26.66 -17.07
CA SER A 205 -10.89 26.10 -17.20
C SER A 205 -11.51 25.78 -15.85
N ASN A 206 -12.61 26.43 -15.52
CA ASN A 206 -13.45 26.09 -14.37
C ASN A 206 -13.92 24.63 -14.41
N LYS A 207 -14.11 24.07 -15.61
CA LYS A 207 -14.48 22.66 -15.78
C LYS A 207 -13.32 21.76 -15.37
N VAL A 208 -12.10 22.02 -15.85
CA VAL A 208 -10.91 21.25 -15.45
C VAL A 208 -10.71 21.36 -13.93
N ILE A 209 -10.69 22.58 -13.38
CA ILE A 209 -10.56 22.85 -11.93
C ILE A 209 -11.57 22.03 -11.11
N ARG A 210 -12.83 21.93 -11.56
CA ARG A 210 -13.87 21.16 -10.87
C ARG A 210 -13.50 19.67 -10.75
N TYR A 211 -12.85 19.10 -11.75
CA TYR A 211 -12.52 17.67 -11.79
C TYR A 211 -11.12 17.34 -11.27
N VAL A 212 -10.22 18.31 -11.08
CA VAL A 212 -8.95 18.05 -10.38
C VAL A 212 -9.23 17.66 -8.93
N ASN A 213 -8.91 16.41 -8.58
CA ASN A 213 -9.00 15.86 -7.23
C ASN A 213 -7.79 14.95 -6.96
N PRO A 214 -6.72 15.47 -6.33
CA PRO A 214 -5.47 14.71 -6.06
C PRO A 214 -5.70 13.39 -5.33
N ASP A 215 -6.62 13.34 -4.37
CA ASP A 215 -6.91 12.15 -3.55
C ASP A 215 -7.47 11.00 -4.40
N ILE A 216 -8.24 11.33 -5.44
CA ILE A 216 -8.79 10.33 -6.37
C ILE A 216 -7.79 10.04 -7.49
N LEU A 217 -7.16 11.07 -8.06
CA LEU A 217 -6.21 10.93 -9.17
C LEU A 217 -5.05 10.01 -8.80
N ILE A 218 -4.56 10.07 -7.56
CA ILE A 218 -3.42 9.24 -7.13
C ILE A 218 -3.77 7.75 -7.16
N TRP A 219 -5.03 7.40 -6.88
CA TRP A 219 -5.53 6.01 -6.95
C TRP A 219 -5.74 5.60 -8.40
N GLU A 220 -6.40 6.46 -9.20
CA GLU A 220 -6.69 6.18 -10.61
C GLU A 220 -5.45 5.97 -11.46
N ILE A 221 -4.44 6.85 -11.31
CA ILE A 221 -3.18 6.76 -12.06
C ILE A 221 -2.42 5.50 -11.62
N SER A 222 -2.33 5.23 -10.32
CA SER A 222 -1.66 4.05 -9.79
C SER A 222 -2.30 2.74 -10.26
N ASP A 223 -3.64 2.69 -10.22
CA ASP A 223 -4.41 1.52 -10.61
C ASP A 223 -4.32 1.29 -12.13
N THR A 224 -4.47 2.35 -12.93
CA THR A 224 -4.34 2.30 -14.39
C THR A 224 -2.97 1.79 -14.80
N LYS A 225 -1.90 2.31 -14.20
CA LYS A 225 -0.53 1.84 -14.44
C LYS A 225 -0.40 0.37 -14.12
N ARG A 226 -0.87 -0.05 -12.94
CA ARG A 226 -0.77 -1.44 -12.49
C ARG A 226 -1.52 -2.40 -13.41
N VAL A 227 -2.78 -2.10 -13.72
CA VAL A 227 -3.62 -2.88 -14.62
C VAL A 227 -2.95 -3.05 -15.98
N ARG A 228 -2.51 -1.94 -16.59
CA ARG A 228 -1.88 -1.97 -17.91
C ARG A 228 -0.59 -2.79 -17.93
N THR A 229 0.24 -2.69 -16.89
CA THR A 229 1.48 -3.46 -16.80
C THR A 229 1.21 -4.95 -16.58
N LEU A 230 0.28 -5.30 -15.68
CA LEU A 230 -0.03 -6.71 -15.43
C LEU A 230 -0.72 -7.37 -16.62
N ALA A 231 -1.60 -6.65 -17.32
CA ALA A 231 -2.24 -7.15 -18.54
C ALA A 231 -1.20 -7.53 -19.60
N THR A 232 -0.12 -6.75 -19.75
CA THR A 232 0.95 -7.06 -20.70
C THR A 232 1.81 -8.28 -20.36
N VAL A 233 1.66 -8.86 -19.17
CA VAL A 233 2.39 -10.08 -18.77
C VAL A 233 1.45 -11.23 -18.37
N ALA A 234 0.15 -11.07 -18.57
CA ALA A 234 -0.85 -12.05 -18.14
C ALA A 234 -0.65 -13.41 -18.81
N ASP A 235 -0.39 -13.40 -20.12
CA ASP A 235 -0.15 -14.58 -20.96
C ASP A 235 1.13 -15.36 -20.58
N LEU A 236 2.04 -14.77 -19.80
CA LEU A 236 3.29 -15.40 -19.39
C LEU A 236 3.15 -16.31 -18.17
N GLY A 237 1.92 -16.62 -17.75
CA GLY A 237 1.61 -17.43 -16.56
C GLY A 237 1.57 -16.59 -15.27
N LEU A 238 0.94 -15.42 -15.35
CA LEU A 238 0.72 -14.52 -14.22
C LEU A 238 -0.30 -15.10 -13.23
N LYS A 239 -0.03 -14.94 -11.94
CA LYS A 239 -1.00 -15.12 -10.85
C LYS A 239 -1.04 -13.88 -9.97
N ILE A 240 -2.25 -13.38 -9.73
CA ILE A 240 -2.51 -12.17 -8.95
C ILE A 240 -3.18 -12.55 -7.64
N TYR A 241 -2.62 -12.05 -6.53
CA TYR A 241 -3.15 -12.22 -5.20
C TYR A 241 -3.48 -10.86 -4.60
N GLY A 242 -4.64 -10.74 -3.96
CA GLY A 242 -5.05 -9.49 -3.32
C GLY A 242 -6.55 -9.37 -3.14
N THR A 243 -7.06 -8.15 -3.26
CA THR A 243 -8.48 -7.87 -3.03
C THR A 243 -9.39 -8.44 -4.11
N PRO A 244 -10.65 -8.81 -3.78
CA PRO A 244 -11.66 -9.24 -4.75
C PRO A 244 -11.95 -8.28 -5.91
N ASN A 245 -11.55 -7.01 -5.80
CA ASN A 245 -11.71 -6.01 -6.86
C ASN A 245 -11.08 -6.45 -8.20
N TRP A 246 -10.02 -7.28 -8.16
CA TRP A 246 -9.36 -7.81 -9.36
C TRP A 246 -10.30 -8.51 -10.32
N TYR A 247 -11.28 -9.28 -9.84
CA TYR A 247 -12.25 -9.97 -10.70
C TYR A 247 -13.62 -9.29 -10.78
N ARG A 248 -13.95 -8.40 -9.83
CA ARG A 248 -15.27 -7.73 -9.77
C ARG A 248 -15.42 -6.57 -10.75
N ASP A 249 -14.32 -5.90 -11.08
CA ASP A 249 -14.35 -4.60 -11.76
C ASP A 249 -13.80 -4.63 -13.19
N MET A 250 -13.43 -5.79 -13.73
CA MET A 250 -12.64 -5.88 -14.97
C MET A 250 -13.34 -6.70 -16.08
N PRO A 251 -14.49 -6.25 -16.61
CA PRO A 251 -15.10 -6.95 -17.74
C PRO A 251 -14.30 -6.81 -19.06
N TYR A 252 -13.23 -5.99 -19.10
CA TYR A 252 -12.52 -5.62 -20.33
C TYR A 252 -11.08 -6.15 -20.46
N GLU A 253 -10.53 -6.81 -19.43
CA GLU A 253 -9.20 -7.43 -19.46
C GLU A 253 -9.32 -8.90 -19.00
N PRO A 254 -9.77 -9.82 -19.89
CA PRO A 254 -10.12 -11.18 -19.50
C PRO A 254 -8.91 -11.97 -18.97
N ASP A 255 -7.75 -11.87 -19.61
CA ASP A 255 -6.54 -12.59 -19.19
C ASP A 255 -6.09 -12.16 -17.78
N LEU A 256 -6.24 -10.88 -17.47
CA LEU A 256 -5.94 -10.35 -16.15
C LEU A 256 -6.94 -10.88 -15.10
N THR A 257 -8.22 -10.98 -15.47
CA THR A 257 -9.27 -11.56 -14.63
C THR A 257 -9.01 -13.05 -14.37
N PHE A 258 -8.61 -13.81 -15.40
CA PHE A 258 -8.24 -15.22 -15.26
C PHE A 258 -6.95 -15.43 -14.47
N SER A 259 -6.08 -14.43 -14.44
CA SER A 259 -4.87 -14.44 -13.60
C SER A 259 -5.19 -14.26 -12.10
N TYR A 260 -6.39 -13.82 -11.72
CA TYR A 260 -6.74 -13.61 -10.32
C TYR A 260 -6.91 -14.92 -9.56
N MET A 261 -6.14 -15.06 -8.48
CA MET A 261 -6.25 -16.14 -7.52
C MET A 261 -7.22 -15.73 -6.43
N ASN A 262 -8.38 -16.38 -6.37
CA ASN A 262 -9.37 -16.17 -5.31
C ASN A 262 -8.93 -16.78 -3.97
N LYS A 263 -7.83 -16.26 -3.43
CA LYS A 263 -7.21 -16.65 -2.16
C LYS A 263 -6.90 -15.40 -1.37
N TYR A 264 -7.28 -15.40 -0.11
CA TYR A 264 -6.95 -14.31 0.80
C TYR A 264 -5.48 -14.44 1.21
N VAL A 265 -4.68 -13.40 0.94
CA VAL A 265 -3.22 -13.38 1.14
C VAL A 265 -2.87 -12.17 1.99
N TYR A 266 -2.45 -12.42 3.23
CA TYR A 266 -2.12 -11.35 4.18
C TYR A 266 -0.97 -11.73 5.11
N SER A 267 -0.92 -12.96 5.63
CA SER A 267 0.13 -13.39 6.57
C SER A 267 1.53 -13.48 5.96
N LEU A 268 2.55 -13.44 6.82
CA LEU A 268 3.95 -13.66 6.43
C LEU A 268 4.14 -15.00 5.69
N LYS A 269 3.50 -16.07 6.18
CA LYS A 269 3.58 -17.40 5.56
C LYS A 269 3.04 -17.40 4.13
N HIS A 270 1.91 -16.72 3.88
CA HIS A 270 1.35 -16.63 2.54
C HIS A 270 2.30 -15.94 1.56
N ASN A 271 2.84 -14.78 1.92
CA ASN A 271 3.80 -14.06 1.07
C ASN A 271 5.04 -14.93 0.81
N GLN A 272 5.59 -15.55 1.86
CA GLN A 272 6.75 -16.43 1.75
C GLN A 272 6.50 -17.59 0.79
N ASP A 273 5.38 -18.30 0.91
CA ASP A 273 5.07 -19.45 0.05
C ASP A 273 4.86 -19.04 -1.41
N ILE A 274 4.13 -17.93 -1.64
CA ILE A 274 3.85 -17.45 -2.99
C ILE A 274 5.16 -17.05 -3.68
N TYR A 275 6.00 -16.25 -3.01
CA TYR A 275 7.24 -15.81 -3.62
C TYR A 275 8.23 -16.97 -3.79
N ASN A 276 8.38 -17.88 -2.82
CA ASN A 276 9.28 -19.02 -2.99
C ASN A 276 8.84 -20.02 -4.06
N SER A 277 7.54 -20.11 -4.36
CA SER A 277 7.00 -20.95 -5.43
C SER A 277 6.83 -20.22 -6.77
N SER A 278 7.33 -18.98 -6.88
CA SER A 278 7.27 -18.17 -8.10
C SER A 278 8.65 -18.00 -8.74
N ARG A 279 8.74 -18.08 -10.08
CA ARG A 279 9.99 -17.77 -10.79
C ARG A 279 10.32 -16.28 -10.72
N ILE A 280 9.31 -15.44 -10.89
CA ILE A 280 9.39 -13.97 -10.90
C ILE A 280 8.35 -13.40 -9.93
N GLY A 281 8.76 -12.43 -9.12
CA GLY A 281 7.88 -11.56 -8.36
C GLY A 281 7.90 -10.18 -9.00
N ILE A 282 6.79 -9.77 -9.64
CA ILE A 282 6.69 -8.45 -10.26
C ILE A 282 6.19 -7.41 -9.26
N ASN A 283 6.84 -6.26 -9.19
CA ASN A 283 6.45 -5.13 -8.34
C ASN A 283 6.10 -3.89 -9.18
N ILE A 284 4.96 -3.28 -8.88
CA ILE A 284 4.49 -2.03 -9.49
C ILE A 284 4.09 -1.09 -8.36
N ASN A 285 4.76 0.06 -8.27
CA ASN A 285 4.62 0.94 -7.14
C ASN A 285 3.30 1.72 -7.21
N HIS A 286 2.75 2.06 -6.05
CA HIS A 286 1.75 3.12 -5.97
C HIS A 286 2.47 4.46 -6.15
N LEU A 287 1.82 5.42 -6.81
CA LEU A 287 2.36 6.76 -7.05
C LEU A 287 2.85 7.48 -5.77
N GLN A 288 2.30 7.16 -4.59
CA GLN A 288 2.74 7.71 -3.31
C GLN A 288 4.20 7.38 -2.95
N ALA A 289 4.73 6.29 -3.48
CA ALA A 289 6.13 5.92 -3.34
C ALA A 289 6.92 6.70 -4.39
N LYS A 290 7.16 8.00 -4.13
CA LYS A 290 7.74 8.94 -5.10
C LYS A 290 9.17 8.52 -5.45
N SER A 291 10.07 8.57 -4.47
CA SER A 291 11.44 8.06 -4.58
C SER A 291 11.59 6.62 -4.07
N GLY A 292 10.73 6.22 -3.13
CA GLY A 292 10.74 4.92 -2.47
C GLY A 292 10.03 3.82 -3.24
N PHE A 293 9.78 2.70 -2.57
CA PHE A 293 9.20 1.50 -3.16
C PHE A 293 8.37 0.72 -2.13
N ALA A 294 7.51 -0.19 -2.56
CA ALA A 294 6.70 -0.99 -1.63
C ALA A 294 7.58 -1.99 -0.83
N TRP A 295 7.24 -2.26 0.44
CA TRP A 295 7.94 -3.25 1.27
C TRP A 295 8.09 -4.64 0.62
N ARG A 296 7.17 -5.00 -0.28
CA ARG A 296 7.21 -6.25 -1.05
C ARG A 296 8.48 -6.43 -1.87
N VAL A 297 9.17 -5.34 -2.24
CA VAL A 297 10.48 -5.42 -2.93
C VAL A 297 11.47 -6.21 -2.08
N CYS A 298 11.59 -5.87 -0.79
CA CYS A 298 12.48 -6.59 0.13
C CYS A 298 12.03 -8.03 0.35
N ASP A 299 10.73 -8.30 0.39
CA ASP A 299 10.19 -9.66 0.51
C ASP A 299 10.51 -10.53 -0.71
N ILE A 300 10.36 -10.00 -1.92
CA ILE A 300 10.71 -10.72 -3.15
C ILE A 300 12.22 -10.98 -3.17
N MET A 301 13.04 -9.96 -2.89
CA MET A 301 14.50 -10.09 -2.82
C MET A 301 14.99 -11.11 -1.79
N ALA A 302 14.19 -11.37 -0.74
CA ALA A 302 14.51 -12.34 0.30
C ALA A 302 14.08 -13.79 -0.02
N SER A 303 13.31 -13.98 -1.09
CA SER A 303 12.69 -15.25 -1.49
C SER A 303 13.39 -15.88 -2.70
N ASN A 304 12.86 -17.00 -3.21
CA ASN A 304 13.34 -17.63 -4.46
C ASN A 304 12.81 -16.98 -5.76
N ALA A 305 11.93 -15.99 -5.66
CA ALA A 305 11.46 -15.25 -6.83
C ALA A 305 12.47 -14.19 -7.25
N CYS A 306 12.73 -14.10 -8.56
CA CYS A 306 13.50 -12.99 -9.11
C CYS A 306 12.64 -11.72 -9.17
N LEU A 307 13.15 -10.63 -8.60
CA LEU A 307 12.46 -9.34 -8.62
C LEU A 307 12.47 -8.75 -10.02
N VAL A 308 11.30 -8.36 -10.52
CA VAL A 308 11.15 -7.44 -11.65
C VAL A 308 10.37 -6.24 -11.14
N THR A 309 10.95 -5.05 -11.12
CA THR A 309 10.34 -3.89 -10.44
C THR A 309 10.36 -2.64 -11.28
N GLU A 310 9.34 -1.81 -11.09
CA GLU A 310 9.37 -0.44 -11.55
C GLU A 310 10.58 0.29 -10.96
N TYR A 311 11.28 1.05 -11.80
CA TYR A 311 12.42 1.87 -11.43
C TYR A 311 12.06 2.89 -10.34
N LYS A 312 12.88 2.94 -9.29
CA LYS A 312 12.82 3.95 -8.23
C LYS A 312 14.23 4.30 -7.75
N PRO A 313 14.55 5.60 -7.60
CA PRO A 313 15.91 6.05 -7.29
C PRO A 313 16.40 5.56 -5.92
N ASP A 314 15.51 5.34 -4.94
CA ASP A 314 15.96 4.84 -3.63
C ASP A 314 16.34 3.36 -3.68
N ILE A 315 15.84 2.56 -4.64
CA ILE A 315 16.30 1.17 -4.83
C ILE A 315 17.76 1.18 -5.26
N GLU A 316 18.14 1.99 -6.25
CA GLU A 316 19.54 2.07 -6.70
C GLU A 316 20.49 2.56 -5.60
N LYS A 317 20.07 3.53 -4.78
CA LYS A 317 20.89 4.02 -3.67
C LYS A 317 21.12 2.96 -2.59
N LEU A 318 20.09 2.16 -2.29
CA LEU A 318 20.16 1.11 -1.27
C LEU A 318 20.87 -0.15 -1.76
N PHE A 319 20.79 -0.43 -3.06
CA PHE A 319 21.28 -1.65 -3.68
C PHE A 319 22.17 -1.41 -4.91
N PRO A 320 23.20 -0.53 -4.83
CA PRO A 320 23.91 -0.02 -6.01
C PRO A 320 24.71 -1.08 -6.78
N LYS A 321 25.02 -2.20 -6.14
CA LYS A 321 25.79 -3.31 -6.74
C LYS A 321 24.92 -4.42 -7.32
N LEU A 322 23.60 -4.37 -7.10
CA LEU A 322 22.69 -5.41 -7.58
C LEU A 322 22.19 -5.09 -8.98
N GLN A 323 22.23 -6.10 -9.86
CA GLN A 323 21.66 -6.01 -11.20
C GLN A 323 20.14 -6.28 -11.16
N ILE A 324 19.39 -5.41 -10.48
CA ILE A 324 17.94 -5.55 -10.36
C ILE A 324 17.28 -5.28 -11.73
N PRO A 325 16.43 -6.20 -12.24
CA PRO A 325 15.65 -5.99 -13.46
C PRO A 325 14.61 -4.86 -13.29
N PHE A 326 14.97 -3.67 -13.74
CA PHE A 326 14.10 -2.50 -13.73
C PHE A 326 13.25 -2.36 -15.00
N PHE A 327 12.11 -1.70 -14.86
CA PHE A 327 11.32 -1.17 -15.98
C PHE A 327 10.77 0.22 -15.66
N THR A 328 10.57 1.03 -16.68
CA THR A 328 9.94 2.37 -16.60
C THR A 328 8.54 2.37 -17.22
N ASN A 329 8.27 1.41 -18.09
CA ASN A 329 6.99 1.24 -18.77
C ASN A 329 6.60 -0.24 -18.88
N ARG A 330 5.36 -0.50 -19.32
CA ARG A 330 4.78 -1.85 -19.41
C ARG A 330 5.47 -2.77 -20.42
N PHE A 331 6.05 -2.21 -21.48
CA PHE A 331 6.70 -3.00 -22.53
C PHE A 331 8.04 -3.53 -22.02
N GLU A 332 8.84 -2.67 -21.37
CA GLU A 332 10.07 -3.09 -20.67
C GLU A 332 9.77 -4.13 -19.58
N ALA A 333 8.68 -3.97 -18.82
CA ALA A 333 8.27 -4.96 -17.82
C ALA A 333 8.08 -6.34 -18.45
N ARG A 334 7.42 -6.40 -19.61
CA ARG A 334 7.24 -7.64 -20.38
C ARG A 334 8.57 -8.20 -20.87
N GLU A 335 9.44 -7.37 -21.44
CA GLU A 335 10.76 -7.80 -21.94
C GLU A 335 11.61 -8.42 -20.84
N GLN A 336 11.66 -7.79 -19.65
CA GLN A 336 12.38 -8.34 -18.50
C GLN A 336 11.81 -9.70 -18.07
N CYS A 337 10.49 -9.81 -17.99
CA CYS A 337 9.84 -11.09 -17.66
C CYS A 337 10.17 -12.19 -18.67
N ILE A 338 10.06 -11.91 -19.99
CA ILE A 338 10.39 -12.88 -21.04
C ILE A 338 11.85 -13.31 -20.95
N LYS A 339 12.77 -12.35 -20.79
CA LYS A 339 14.21 -12.61 -20.68
C LYS A 339 14.51 -13.55 -19.51
N LEU A 340 13.97 -13.26 -18.33
CA LEU A 340 14.24 -14.02 -17.10
C LEU A 340 13.54 -15.37 -17.07
N LEU A 341 12.37 -15.51 -17.71
CA LEU A 341 11.73 -16.82 -17.89
C LEU A 341 12.50 -17.73 -18.85
N LYS A 342 13.21 -17.16 -19.83
CA LYS A 342 14.06 -17.90 -20.78
C LYS A 342 15.47 -18.18 -20.26
N ASN A 343 15.97 -17.40 -19.29
CA ASN A 343 17.34 -17.50 -18.79
C ASN A 343 17.38 -17.81 -17.29
N GLU A 344 17.31 -19.10 -16.97
CA GLU A 344 17.28 -19.61 -15.60
C GLU A 344 18.54 -19.29 -14.79
N ASN A 345 19.73 -19.31 -15.41
CA ASN A 345 20.99 -19.03 -14.71
C ASN A 345 21.05 -17.57 -14.29
N GLN A 346 20.78 -16.64 -15.21
CA GLN A 346 20.72 -15.22 -14.89
C GLN A 346 19.69 -14.93 -13.78
N ARG A 347 18.53 -15.60 -13.83
CA ARG A 347 17.50 -15.48 -12.81
C ARG A 347 18.02 -15.90 -11.42
N LYS A 348 18.70 -17.05 -11.33
CA LYS A 348 19.27 -17.56 -10.08
C LYS A 348 20.39 -16.67 -9.54
N ASP A 349 21.26 -16.15 -10.40
CA ASP A 349 22.35 -15.26 -9.99
C ASP A 349 21.83 -13.97 -9.35
N ILE A 350 20.78 -13.38 -9.95
CA ILE A 350 20.11 -12.20 -9.40
C ILE A 350 19.46 -12.52 -8.05
N VAL A 351 18.73 -13.64 -7.96
CA VAL A 351 18.07 -14.08 -6.73
C VAL A 351 19.08 -14.26 -5.60
N MET A 352 20.17 -14.99 -5.84
CA MET A 352 21.22 -15.24 -4.85
C MET A 352 21.86 -13.93 -4.37
N SER A 353 22.15 -13.00 -5.29
CA SER A 353 22.70 -11.69 -4.95
C SER A 353 21.75 -10.86 -4.10
N CYS A 354 20.45 -10.87 -4.42
CA CYS A 354 19.42 -10.19 -3.65
C CYS A 354 19.29 -10.78 -2.23
N GLN A 355 19.23 -12.11 -2.12
CA GLN A 355 19.10 -12.81 -0.84
C GLN A 355 20.26 -12.48 0.09
N ASN A 356 21.50 -12.48 -0.43
CA ASN A 356 22.70 -12.14 0.35
C ASN A 356 22.59 -10.73 0.93
N VAL A 357 22.28 -9.73 0.10
CA VAL A 357 22.17 -8.34 0.57
C VAL A 357 21.06 -8.16 1.61
N ILE A 358 19.89 -8.80 1.41
CA ILE A 358 18.81 -8.73 2.40
C ILE A 358 19.21 -9.40 3.73
N ASN A 359 19.85 -10.57 3.66
CA ASN A 359 20.32 -11.30 4.85
C ASN A 359 21.33 -10.51 5.68
N GLU A 360 22.22 -9.79 5.01
CA GLU A 360 23.31 -9.04 5.65
C GLU A 360 22.86 -7.68 6.19
N ASN A 361 21.83 -7.05 5.61
CA ASN A 361 21.57 -5.62 5.87
C ASN A 361 20.10 -5.24 6.10
N TYR A 362 19.14 -6.07 5.68
CA TYR A 362 17.71 -5.68 5.64
C TYR A 362 16.78 -6.72 6.30
N ARG A 363 17.30 -7.52 7.23
CA ARG A 363 16.50 -8.27 8.22
C ARG A 363 16.00 -7.38 9.37
N PHE A 364 14.94 -7.83 10.06
CA PHE A 364 14.36 -7.14 11.20
C PHE A 364 15.39 -6.73 12.27
N LYS A 365 16.37 -7.59 12.56
CA LYS A 365 17.48 -7.27 13.48
C LYS A 365 18.22 -5.96 13.13
N HIS A 366 18.43 -5.68 11.84
CA HIS A 366 19.12 -4.46 11.41
C HIS A 366 18.23 -3.22 11.52
N LEU A 367 16.91 -3.38 11.35
CA LEU A 367 15.97 -2.30 11.63
C LEU A 367 16.00 -1.97 13.12
N ILE A 368 15.85 -2.98 13.99
CA ILE A 368 15.79 -2.76 15.43
C ILE A 368 17.06 -2.12 15.97
N SER A 369 18.25 -2.58 15.58
CA SER A 369 19.49 -1.93 16.02
C SER A 369 19.56 -0.45 15.65
N LYS A 370 18.98 -0.03 14.50
CA LYS A 370 18.89 1.39 14.12
C LYS A 370 17.90 2.15 15.00
N ILE A 371 16.76 1.54 15.31
CA ILE A 371 15.73 2.15 16.17
C ILE A 371 16.26 2.32 17.59
N GLU A 372 16.86 1.28 18.17
CA GLU A 372 17.46 1.30 19.51
C GLU A 372 18.53 2.38 19.64
N HIS A 373 19.45 2.45 18.67
CA HIS A 373 20.49 3.49 18.64
C HIS A 373 19.90 4.90 18.54
N TYR A 374 18.89 5.10 17.68
CA TYR A 374 18.30 6.42 17.47
C TYR A 374 17.46 6.91 18.66
N LEU A 375 16.78 5.99 19.35
CA LEU A 375 15.95 6.33 20.51
C LEU A 375 16.69 6.25 21.84
N ASN A 376 17.89 5.67 21.86
CA ASN A 376 18.60 5.30 23.08
C ASN A 376 17.73 4.41 23.99
N LEU A 377 17.14 3.36 23.41
CA LEU A 377 16.32 2.36 24.09
C LEU A 377 16.86 0.95 23.81
N ASN A 378 16.65 0.02 24.74
CA ASN A 378 16.90 -1.41 24.53
C ASN A 378 15.56 -2.13 24.37
N LEU A 379 15.39 -2.86 23.27
CA LEU A 379 14.18 -3.63 22.93
C LEU A 379 14.43 -5.15 23.00
N HIS A 380 15.59 -5.59 23.49
CA HIS A 380 15.93 -7.01 23.67
C HIS A 380 15.75 -7.43 25.13
N ASN A 381 14.89 -8.42 25.36
CA ASN A 381 14.68 -9.09 26.64
C ASN A 381 15.02 -10.59 26.54
N GLU A 382 15.20 -11.25 27.68
CA GLU A 382 15.64 -12.66 27.74
C GLU A 382 14.53 -13.67 27.38
N GLN A 383 13.26 -13.28 27.55
CA GLN A 383 12.10 -14.15 27.33
C GLN A 383 11.41 -13.79 26.01
N VAL A 384 10.59 -14.71 25.48
CA VAL A 384 9.69 -14.39 24.36
C VAL A 384 8.52 -13.57 24.89
N GLY A 385 8.16 -12.51 24.17
CA GLY A 385 7.11 -11.58 24.60
C GLY A 385 5.70 -12.10 24.27
N SER A 386 4.71 -11.25 24.50
CA SER A 386 3.31 -11.54 24.19
C SER A 386 2.63 -10.41 23.41
N ILE A 387 1.44 -10.70 22.89
CA ILE A 387 0.61 -9.72 22.18
C ILE A 387 -0.82 -9.75 22.72
N LYS A 388 -1.33 -8.57 23.05
CA LYS A 388 -2.71 -8.32 23.44
C LYS A 388 -3.33 -7.33 22.45
N TYR A 389 -4.48 -7.70 21.89
CA TYR A 389 -5.23 -6.80 21.04
C TYR A 389 -6.24 -6.00 21.88
N LEU A 390 -6.29 -4.69 21.64
CA LEU A 390 -7.36 -3.85 22.15
C LEU A 390 -8.61 -4.10 21.31
N ASP A 391 -9.70 -4.48 21.97
CA ASP A 391 -10.99 -4.65 21.31
C ASP A 391 -11.33 -3.39 20.53
N THR A 392 -11.46 -3.54 19.22
CA THR A 392 -12.12 -2.52 18.42
C THR A 392 -13.60 -2.63 18.72
N PRO A 393 -14.28 -1.55 19.15
CA PRO A 393 -15.72 -1.57 19.12
C PRO A 393 -16.12 -1.96 17.71
N GLN A 394 -17.11 -2.83 17.60
CA GLN A 394 -17.85 -2.91 16.35
C GLN A 394 -18.40 -1.51 16.13
N PHE A 395 -17.71 -0.69 15.32
CA PHE A 395 -18.27 0.56 14.84
C PHE A 395 -19.61 0.15 14.30
N ALA A 396 -20.70 0.56 14.98
CA ALA A 396 -22.07 0.16 14.66
C ALA A 396 -22.14 0.09 13.16
N LYS A 397 -22.49 -1.09 12.61
CA LYS A 397 -22.44 -1.39 11.17
C LYS A 397 -22.72 -0.08 10.48
N SER A 398 -21.70 0.53 9.86
CA SER A 398 -21.99 1.59 8.90
C SER A 398 -23.11 1.00 8.05
N PRO A 399 -24.21 1.74 7.79
CA PRO A 399 -25.21 1.22 6.86
C PRO A 399 -24.40 0.62 5.74
N GLU A 400 -24.61 -0.67 5.48
CA GLU A 400 -23.90 -1.39 4.44
C GLU A 400 -23.68 -0.38 3.34
N TYR A 401 -22.46 -0.24 2.83
CA TYR A 401 -22.32 0.38 1.53
C TYR A 401 -23.05 -0.54 0.56
N LYS A 402 -24.38 -0.47 0.59
CA LYS A 402 -25.27 -0.64 -0.53
C LYS A 402 -24.78 0.51 -1.38
N PRO A 403 -24.01 0.27 -2.45
CA PRO A 403 -23.78 1.31 -3.43
C PRO A 403 -25.15 1.93 -3.64
N GLN A 404 -25.28 3.24 -3.40
CA GLN A 404 -26.50 3.92 -3.77
C GLN A 404 -26.54 3.80 -5.29
N CYS A 405 -27.08 2.68 -5.78
CA CYS A 405 -27.74 2.66 -7.05
C CYS A 405 -28.71 3.81 -6.93
N SER A 406 -28.45 4.86 -7.71
CA SER A 406 -29.42 5.92 -7.92
C SER A 406 -30.78 5.26 -8.14
N LEU A 407 -31.87 5.93 -7.73
CA LEU A 407 -33.23 5.40 -7.90
C LEU A 407 -33.43 4.83 -9.33
N LYS A 408 -32.82 5.51 -10.30
CA LYS A 408 -32.71 5.11 -11.71
C LYS A 408 -32.05 3.74 -11.94
N ASN A 409 -30.92 3.45 -11.30
CA ASN A 409 -30.23 2.16 -11.44
C ASN A 409 -30.95 1.03 -10.68
N LYS A 410 -31.60 1.32 -9.54
CA LYS A 410 -32.49 0.35 -8.86
C LYS A 410 -33.68 -0.02 -9.76
N MET A 411 -34.32 0.97 -10.39
CA MET A 411 -35.39 0.73 -11.37
C MET A 411 -34.90 -0.10 -12.55
N ARG A 412 -33.75 0.24 -13.16
CA ARG A 412 -33.17 -0.53 -14.27
C ARG A 412 -32.90 -1.99 -13.89
N LEU A 413 -32.35 -2.23 -12.71
CA LEU A 413 -32.07 -3.59 -12.24
C LEU A 413 -33.36 -4.38 -12.00
N ASN A 414 -34.40 -3.74 -11.47
CA ASN A 414 -35.71 -4.37 -11.26
C ASN A 414 -36.40 -4.69 -12.58
N ILE A 415 -36.37 -3.77 -13.56
CA ILE A 415 -36.87 -3.99 -14.91
C ILE A 415 -36.10 -5.14 -15.57
N TYR A 416 -34.77 -5.14 -15.49
CA TYR A 416 -33.94 -6.21 -16.04
C TYR A 416 -34.29 -7.57 -15.42
N LYS A 417 -34.38 -7.66 -14.09
CA LYS A 417 -34.76 -8.90 -13.38
C LYS A 417 -36.16 -9.36 -13.78
N TYR A 418 -37.12 -8.44 -13.87
CA TYR A 418 -38.47 -8.75 -14.31
C TYR A 418 -38.50 -9.29 -15.74
N LEU A 419 -37.84 -8.59 -16.68
CA LEU A 419 -37.77 -9.00 -18.08
C LEU A 419 -37.05 -10.34 -18.24
N LYS A 420 -35.94 -10.55 -17.54
CA LYS A 420 -35.21 -11.82 -17.55
C LYS A 420 -36.11 -12.96 -17.10
N ARG A 421 -36.81 -12.80 -15.97
CA ARG A 421 -37.77 -13.81 -15.47
C ARG A 421 -38.88 -14.08 -16.48
N LYS A 422 -39.45 -13.03 -17.07
CA LYS A 422 -40.48 -13.13 -18.10
C LYS A 422 -39.97 -13.88 -19.33
N LEU A 423 -38.72 -13.69 -19.72
CA LEU A 423 -38.14 -14.37 -20.88
C LEU A 423 -37.77 -15.83 -20.56
N GLU A 424 -37.26 -16.12 -19.36
CA GLU A 424 -37.04 -17.47 -18.84
C GLU A 424 -38.37 -18.25 -18.73
N ASP A 425 -39.43 -17.62 -18.20
CA ASP A 425 -40.77 -18.21 -18.05
C ASP A 425 -41.47 -18.47 -19.41
N ASN A 426 -41.07 -17.75 -20.46
CA ASN A 426 -41.58 -17.94 -21.83
C ASN A 426 -40.62 -18.72 -22.73
N SER A 427 -39.55 -19.31 -22.18
CA SER A 427 -38.53 -20.09 -22.91
C SER A 427 -37.89 -19.33 -24.09
N LEU A 428 -37.75 -18.01 -23.97
CA LEU A 428 -37.15 -17.14 -25.00
C LEU A 428 -35.66 -16.88 -24.77
N ILE A 429 -35.11 -17.28 -23.61
CA ILE A 429 -33.68 -17.37 -23.28
C ILE A 429 -33.45 -18.42 -22.20
#